data_AF-A0AAD4G7Q2-F1
#
_entry.id   AF-A0AAD4G7Q2-F1
#
_cell.length_a   1.000
_cell.length_b   1.000
_cell.length_c   1.000
_cell.angle_alpha   90.00
_cell.angle_beta   90.00
_cell.angle_gamma   90.00
#
_symmetry.space_group_name_H-M   'P 1'
#
loop_
_entity.id
_entity.type
_entity.pdbx_description
1 polymer ?
#
loop_
_entity_poly.entity_id
_entity_poly.type
_entity_poly.pdbx_seq_one_letter_code
_entity_poly.pdbx_strand_id
1 'polypeptide(L)'
;WYTQRLRDQSNNQAIALLRTLAHSRRQAEVTQELLLQLNQLSFEDATKAVQELRGPRRFTRGSGNSLSLSAGLMTLDDQRQFTLRALVDSGCTGSSIDAGFVKAKGLNVHPLPRPIPVYNA
;
A
#
# COMPACT_ATOMS: atom_id res chain seq x y z
N TRP A 1 13.51 -15.17 -7.18
CA TRP A 1 13.58 -16.62 -6.87
C TRP A 1 12.37 -17.12 -6.08
N TYR A 2 12.01 -16.51 -4.93
CA TYR A 2 10.81 -16.91 -4.15
C TYR A 2 9.49 -16.79 -4.92
N THR A 3 9.31 -15.74 -5.72
CA THR A 3 8.06 -15.47 -6.47
C THR A 3 7.76 -16.47 -7.59
N GLN A 4 8.77 -17.04 -8.24
CA GLN A 4 8.58 -18.14 -9.21
C GLN A 4 8.13 -19.42 -8.50
N ARG A 5 8.80 -19.78 -7.40
CA ARG A 5 8.42 -20.95 -6.59
C ARG A 5 7.00 -20.88 -6.04
N LEU A 6 6.49 -19.68 -5.77
CA LEU A 6 5.09 -19.50 -5.33
C LEU A 6 4.07 -19.80 -6.42
N ARG A 7 4.43 -19.61 -7.71
CA ARG A 7 3.55 -19.90 -8.85
C ARG A 7 3.54 -21.37 -9.23
N ASP A 8 4.65 -22.05 -9.00
CA ASP A 8 4.83 -23.46 -9.39
C ASP A 8 4.31 -24.47 -8.35
N GLN A 9 3.81 -23.98 -7.20
CA GLN A 9 3.35 -24.81 -6.08
C GLN A 9 1.82 -24.84 -5.96
N SER A 10 1.29 -25.89 -5.32
CA SER A 10 -0.12 -25.91 -4.92
C SER A 10 -0.42 -24.77 -3.93
N ASN A 11 -1.64 -24.23 -3.94
CA ASN A 11 -2.02 -23.08 -3.11
C ASN A 11 -1.67 -23.26 -1.62
N ASN A 12 -1.86 -24.47 -1.08
CA ASN A 12 -1.54 -24.78 0.31
C ASN A 12 -0.04 -24.69 0.62
N GLN A 13 0.80 -25.17 -0.30
CA GLN A 13 2.26 -25.09 -0.17
C GLN A 13 2.76 -23.66 -0.34
N ALA A 14 2.20 -22.92 -1.31
CA ALA A 14 2.54 -21.52 -1.53
C ALA A 14 2.18 -20.64 -0.32
N ILE A 15 1.01 -20.85 0.30
CA ILE A 15 0.62 -20.17 1.55
C ILE A 15 1.58 -20.52 2.69
N ALA A 16 1.94 -21.80 2.86
CA ALA A 16 2.88 -22.21 3.88
C ALA A 16 4.24 -21.54 3.70
N LEU A 17 4.75 -21.48 2.46
CA LEU A 17 6.01 -20.81 2.13
C LEU A 17 5.93 -19.29 2.30
N LEU A 18 4.81 -18.65 1.97
CA LEU A 18 4.61 -17.23 2.25
C LEU A 18 4.60 -16.94 3.76
N ARG A 19 4.03 -17.82 4.59
CA ARG A 19 4.03 -17.66 6.06
C ARG A 19 5.41 -17.78 6.68
N THR A 20 6.29 -18.61 6.11
CA THR A 20 7.69 -18.71 6.60
C THR A 20 8.51 -17.48 6.20
N LEU A 21 8.16 -16.83 5.09
CA LEU A 21 8.81 -15.59 4.65
C LEU A 21 8.25 -14.35 5.37
N ALA A 22 6.94 -14.31 5.61
CA ALA A 22 6.28 -13.17 6.23
C ALA A 22 6.79 -12.92 7.66
N HIS A 23 6.78 -11.65 8.06
CA HIS A 23 7.08 -11.26 9.43
C HIS A 23 6.12 -11.97 10.39
N SER A 24 6.60 -12.40 11.56
CA SER A 24 5.82 -13.17 12.56
C SER A 24 4.46 -12.52 12.88
N ARG A 25 4.45 -11.20 13.08
CA ARG A 25 3.23 -10.40 13.34
C ARG A 25 2.31 -10.17 12.13
N ARG A 26 2.72 -10.59 10.93
CA ARG A 26 1.98 -10.42 9.67
C ARG A 26 1.55 -11.75 9.05
N GLN A 27 1.86 -12.89 9.67
CA GLN A 27 1.49 -14.21 9.13
C GLN A 27 -0.01 -14.39 8.92
N ALA A 28 -0.85 -13.72 9.72
CA ALA A 28 -2.30 -13.70 9.57
C ALA A 28 -2.78 -13.00 8.28
N GLU A 29 -1.97 -12.11 7.70
CA GLU A 29 -2.26 -11.43 6.43
C GLU A 29 -2.02 -12.35 5.23
N VAL A 30 -1.31 -13.47 5.43
CA VAL A 30 -1.08 -14.47 4.38
C VAL A 30 -2.33 -15.33 4.20
N THR A 31 -3.24 -14.80 3.38
CA THR A 31 -4.49 -15.47 2.99
C THR A 31 -4.44 -15.97 1.54
N GLN A 32 -5.47 -16.73 1.14
CA GLN A 32 -5.60 -17.20 -0.24
C GLN A 32 -5.83 -16.03 -1.20
N GLU A 33 -6.55 -14.99 -0.77
CA GLU A 33 -6.78 -13.77 -1.56
C GLU A 33 -5.47 -13.04 -1.84
N LEU A 34 -4.60 -12.91 -0.85
CA LEU A 34 -3.28 -12.30 -1.05
C LEU A 34 -2.45 -13.10 -2.07
N LEU A 35 -2.48 -14.44 -2.01
CA LEU A 35 -1.79 -15.28 -2.98
C LEU A 35 -2.33 -15.07 -4.40
N LEU A 36 -3.66 -14.99 -4.56
CA LEU A 36 -4.29 -14.70 -5.85
C LEU A 36 -3.85 -13.33 -6.39
N GLN A 37 -3.80 -12.30 -5.54
CA GLN A 37 -3.29 -10.98 -5.91
C GLN A 37 -1.84 -11.05 -6.36
N LEU A 38 -0.95 -11.70 -5.60
CA LEU A 38 0.47 -11.86 -5.95
C LEU A 38 0.68 -12.58 -7.29
N ASN A 39 -0.20 -13.52 -7.64
CA ASN A 39 -0.15 -14.23 -8.91
C ASN A 39 -0.58 -13.36 -10.10
N GLN A 40 -1.42 -12.35 -9.88
CA GLN A 40 -1.84 -11.39 -10.90
C GLN A 40 -0.81 -10.26 -11.14
N LEU A 41 0.14 -10.07 -10.22
CA LEU A 41 1.17 -9.04 -10.33
C LEU A 41 2.25 -9.39 -11.36
N SER A 42 2.96 -8.36 -11.83
CA SER A 42 4.24 -8.56 -12.52
C SER A 42 5.24 -9.24 -11.56
N PHE A 43 6.29 -9.87 -12.11
CA PHE A 43 7.32 -10.51 -11.27
C PHE A 43 8.00 -9.49 -10.33
N GLU A 44 8.23 -8.27 -10.79
CA GLU A 44 8.84 -7.20 -10.01
C GLU A 44 7.93 -6.76 -8.86
N ASP A 45 6.65 -6.50 -9.15
CA ASP A 45 5.68 -6.05 -8.14
C ASP A 45 5.39 -7.14 -7.11
N ALA A 46 5.28 -8.40 -7.55
CA ALA A 46 5.16 -9.54 -6.65
C ALA A 46 6.38 -9.64 -5.72
N THR A 47 7.59 -9.36 -6.23
CA THR A 47 8.82 -9.40 -5.43
C THR A 47 8.84 -8.28 -4.40
N LYS A 48 8.46 -7.05 -4.77
CA LYS A 48 8.33 -5.92 -3.85
C LYS A 48 7.28 -6.20 -2.76
N ALA A 49 6.13 -6.77 -3.13
CA ALA A 49 5.07 -7.12 -2.18
C ALA A 49 5.52 -8.20 -1.18
N VAL A 50 6.22 -9.24 -1.65
CA VAL A 50 6.81 -10.25 -0.76
C VAL A 50 7.85 -9.63 0.16
N GLN A 51 8.72 -8.76 -0.35
CA GLN A 51 9.70 -8.04 0.49
C GLN A 51 9.04 -7.18 1.56
N GLU A 52 7.95 -6.48 1.23
CA GLU A 52 7.16 -5.70 2.19
C GLU A 52 6.62 -6.59 3.32
N LEU A 53 6.06 -7.76 3.00
CA LEU A 53 5.52 -8.73 3.97
C LEU A 53 6.57 -9.26 4.96
N ARG A 54 7.85 -9.27 4.57
CA ARG A 54 8.96 -9.66 5.46
C ARG A 54 9.23 -8.63 6.56
N GLY A 55 8.87 -7.37 6.33
CA GLY A 55 9.01 -6.29 7.31
C GLY A 55 7.86 -6.25 8.33
N PRO A 56 8.06 -5.61 9.50
CA PRO A 56 6.99 -5.40 10.47
C PRO A 56 5.91 -4.47 9.91
N ARG A 57 4.72 -4.48 10.53
CA ARG A 57 3.66 -3.50 10.25
C ARG A 57 4.19 -2.10 10.52
N ARG A 58 3.99 -1.18 9.57
CA ARG A 58 4.28 0.24 9.76
C ARG A 58 2.96 0.93 10.09
N PHE A 59 2.85 1.38 11.33
CA PHE A 59 1.67 2.07 11.77
C PHE A 59 1.72 3.54 11.37
N THR A 60 0.62 4.03 10.83
CA THR A 60 0.39 5.47 10.67
C THR A 60 -0.25 5.98 11.95
N ARG A 61 0.48 6.82 12.69
CA ARG A 61 -0.01 7.45 13.93
C ARG A 61 0.04 8.95 13.75
N GLY A 62 -1.09 9.62 13.97
CA GLY A 62 -1.10 11.08 14.09
C GLY A 62 -0.14 11.54 15.18
N SER A 63 0.89 12.32 14.84
CA SER A 63 1.89 12.78 15.82
C SER A 63 1.33 13.85 16.77
N GLY A 64 0.17 14.45 16.45
CA GLY A 64 -0.38 15.63 17.13
C GLY A 64 0.37 16.93 16.80
N ASN A 65 1.64 16.83 16.43
CA ASN A 65 2.55 17.93 16.08
C ASN A 65 2.63 18.17 14.56
N SER A 66 1.53 17.99 13.84
CA SER A 66 1.52 18.23 12.39
C SER A 66 1.56 19.73 12.07
N LEU A 67 2.46 20.13 11.18
CA LEU A 67 2.43 21.48 10.60
C LEU A 67 1.33 21.54 9.54
N SER A 68 0.35 22.42 9.73
CA SER A 68 -0.69 22.70 8.76
C SER A 68 -0.31 23.91 7.89
N LEU A 69 -0.16 23.70 6.59
CA LEU A 69 0.17 24.77 5.64
C LEU A 69 -0.79 24.81 4.45
N SER A 70 -0.97 25.99 3.86
CA SER A 70 -1.70 26.12 2.60
C SER A 70 -0.80 25.69 1.46
N ALA A 71 -1.25 24.74 0.65
CA ALA A 71 -0.50 24.17 -0.46
C ALA A 71 -1.30 24.28 -1.77
N GLY A 72 -0.58 24.53 -2.87
CA GLY A 72 -1.10 24.34 -4.22
C GLY A 72 -0.87 22.90 -4.66
N LEU A 73 -1.93 22.25 -5.13
CA LEU A 73 -1.87 20.94 -5.79
C LEU A 73 -2.25 21.13 -7.25
N MET A 74 -1.44 20.61 -8.16
CA MET A 74 -1.73 20.57 -9.58
C MET A 74 -1.74 19.12 -10.04
N THR A 75 -2.83 18.71 -10.68
CA THR A 75 -2.92 17.39 -11.31
C THR A 75 -2.01 17.35 -12.54
N LEU A 76 -1.44 16.18 -12.82
CA LEU A 76 -0.44 16.02 -13.89
C LEU A 76 -1.06 15.77 -15.27
N ASP A 77 -2.26 15.22 -15.28
CA ASP A 77 -3.00 14.79 -16.47
C ASP A 77 -3.81 15.92 -17.11
N ASP A 78 -4.53 16.72 -16.30
CA ASP A 78 -5.40 17.79 -16.78
C ASP A 78 -5.04 19.19 -16.26
N GLN A 79 -3.92 19.31 -15.52
CA GLN A 79 -3.37 20.58 -15.00
C GLN A 79 -4.33 21.40 -14.13
N ARG A 80 -5.36 20.76 -13.56
CA ARG A 80 -6.26 21.41 -12.61
C ARG A 80 -5.52 21.76 -11.33
N GLN A 81 -5.71 23.01 -10.89
CA GLN A 81 -5.09 23.53 -9.68
C GLN A 81 -6.09 23.61 -8.53
N PHE A 82 -5.62 23.27 -7.34
CA PHE A 82 -6.39 23.31 -6.10
C PHE A 82 -5.55 23.94 -5.01
N THR A 83 -6.15 24.82 -4.21
CA THR A 83 -5.57 25.26 -2.95
C THR A 83 -6.19 24.45 -1.83
N LEU A 84 -5.35 23.77 -1.06
CA LEU A 84 -5.79 22.89 0.04
C LEU A 84 -4.87 23.04 1.24
N ARG A 85 -5.35 22.58 2.40
CA ARG A 85 -4.54 22.50 3.61
C ARG A 85 -3.80 21.16 3.64
N ALA A 86 -2.47 21.22 3.58
CA ALA A 86 -1.60 20.06 3.69
C ALA A 86 -1.09 19.92 5.12
N LEU A 87 -0.95 18.67 5.57
CA LEU A 87 -0.37 18.33 6.86
C LEU A 87 1.03 17.74 6.65
N VAL A 88 2.05 18.44 7.12
CA VAL A 88 3.45 17.98 7.12
C VAL A 88 3.78 17.41 8.48
N ASP A 89 4.55 16.32 8.49
CA ASP A 89 4.90 15.56 9.70
C ASP A 89 3.67 15.09 10.51
N SER A 90 2.62 14.73 9.78
CA SER A 90 1.38 14.19 10.35
C SER A 90 1.52 12.77 10.88
N GLY A 91 2.70 12.15 10.75
CA GLY A 91 2.93 10.74 11.04
C GLY A 91 2.34 9.79 9.99
N CYS A 92 1.99 10.31 8.80
CA CYS A 92 1.73 9.50 7.62
C CYS A 92 3.05 8.91 7.08
N THR A 93 3.06 7.62 6.75
CA THR A 93 4.25 6.91 6.22
C THR A 93 4.53 7.24 4.75
N GLY A 94 3.80 8.18 4.16
CA GLY A 94 3.96 8.63 2.78
C GLY A 94 3.11 9.88 2.49
N SER A 95 3.09 10.29 1.23
CA SER A 95 2.15 11.32 0.77
C SER A 95 0.80 10.69 0.51
N SER A 96 -0.23 11.16 1.21
CA SER A 96 -1.60 10.66 1.08
C SER A 96 -2.57 11.82 0.88
N ILE A 97 -3.65 11.57 0.15
CA ILE A 97 -4.73 12.53 -0.08
C ILE A 97 -6.06 11.91 0.37
N ASP A 98 -6.96 12.73 0.91
CA ASP A 98 -8.27 12.28 1.34
C ASP A 98 -9.09 11.72 0.17
N ALA A 99 -9.63 10.51 0.34
CA ALA A 99 -10.42 9.85 -0.70
C ALA A 99 -11.76 10.56 -0.96
N GLY A 100 -12.32 11.22 0.06
CA GLY A 100 -13.53 12.03 -0.08
C GLY A 100 -13.29 13.25 -0.98
N PHE A 101 -12.18 13.94 -0.78
CA PHE A 101 -11.73 15.05 -1.62
C PHE A 101 -11.54 14.63 -3.07
N VAL A 102 -10.84 13.51 -3.30
CA VAL A 102 -10.62 12.95 -4.65
C VAL A 102 -11.94 12.71 -5.38
N LYS A 103 -12.92 12.09 -4.70
CA LYS A 103 -14.25 11.85 -5.26
C LYS A 103 -15.03 13.15 -5.51
N ALA A 104 -15.05 14.05 -4.53
CA ALA A 104 -15.79 15.31 -4.60
C ALA A 104 -15.27 16.25 -5.70
N LYS A 105 -13.97 16.18 -6.02
CA LYS A 105 -13.35 16.96 -7.11
C LYS A 105 -13.29 16.22 -8.44
N GLY A 106 -13.74 14.97 -8.49
CA GLY A 106 -13.70 14.14 -9.70
C GLY A 106 -12.29 14.02 -10.25
N LEU A 107 -11.31 13.72 -9.39
CA LEU A 107 -9.93 13.49 -9.83
C LEU A 107 -9.81 12.09 -10.43
N ASN A 108 -9.00 11.96 -11.47
CA ASN A 108 -8.71 10.67 -12.09
C ASN A 108 -7.93 9.78 -11.11
N VAL A 109 -8.34 8.52 -11.02
CA VAL A 109 -7.70 7.51 -10.15
C VAL A 109 -7.45 6.23 -10.93
N HIS A 110 -6.32 5.60 -10.63
CA HIS A 110 -6.01 4.26 -11.13
C HIS A 110 -5.90 3.31 -9.94
N PRO A 111 -6.66 2.21 -9.92
CA PRO A 111 -6.54 1.23 -8.85
C PRO A 111 -5.15 0.61 -8.91
N LEU A 112 -4.51 0.51 -7.74
CA LEU A 112 -3.26 -0.22 -7.64
C LEU A 112 -3.53 -1.71 -7.82
N PRO A 113 -2.60 -2.46 -8.46
CA PRO A 113 -2.71 -3.91 -8.60
C PRO A 113 -2.84 -4.65 -7.25
N ARG A 114 -2.33 -4.05 -6.17
CA ARG A 114 -2.53 -4.50 -4.79
C ARG A 114 -2.76 -3.27 -3.89
N PRO A 115 -3.72 -3.31 -2.94
CA PRO A 115 -3.89 -2.25 -1.97
C PRO A 115 -2.63 -2.03 -1.12
N ILE A 116 -2.32 -0.78 -0.80
CA ILE A 116 -1.27 -0.44 0.17
C ILE A 116 -1.84 -0.69 1.57
N PRO A 117 -1.25 -1.60 2.37
CA PRO A 117 -1.76 -1.86 3.70
C PRO A 117 -1.50 -0.67 4.63
N VAL A 118 -2.56 -0.15 5.24
CA VAL A 118 -2.51 0.93 6.22
C VAL A 118 -2.90 0.36 7.59
N TYR A 119 -2.04 0.55 8.59
CA TYR A 119 -2.30 0.13 9.95
C TYR A 119 -2.48 1.37 10.82
N ASN A 120 -3.69 1.59 11.31
CA ASN A 120 -3.96 2.65 12.28
C ASN A 120 -3.51 2.17 13.66
N ALA A 121 -2.77 3.02 14.37
CA ALA A 121 -2.39 2.81 15.78
C ALA A 121 -3.30 3.61 16.72
#